data_AF-A0AA39Q4P6-F1
#
_entry.id   AF-A0AA39Q4P6-F1
#
_cell.length_a   1.000
_cell.length_b   1.000
_cell.length_c   1.000
_cell.angle_alpha   90.00
_cell.angle_beta   90.00
_cell.angle_gamma   90.00
#
_symmetry.space_group_name_H-M   'P 1'
#
loop_
_entity.id
_entity.type
_entity.pdbx_description
1 polymer ?
#
loop_
_entity_poly.entity_id
_entity_poly.type
_entity_poly.pdbx_seq_one_letter_code
_entity_poly.pdbx_strand_id
1 'polypeptide(L)'
;MPQFHSMAGQLGWVVKMRRNSLSEMRDVLVRQFDMMYGGNVNDLRDWKRLCEVVSRREKVPNDIDACKEVIKGVHVNIYDLVDHPATKVPLRIHDTEAALSEYTLNTDDKNFPRGTAEGHKMLRLFLRNITHPSREREKTAATLTPIQAFFAQYPEFSYDSSGETMKQFWDMIRQFGWVRDEDRKEEALSGIRDAIAQQFTDIYGGNAGDLGAWQRLWEIVGEGDMPTDIRTCRAAVKSVFVNICDLVDYPATQVRPPVFATVAELAEYSRSNRKIYPKENAKAGGLLKFLLRTIFHPSQNQRGGPGRSGRRDRESN
;
A
#
# COMPACT_ATOMS: atom_id res chain seq x y z
N MET A 1 -18.37 24.15 10.05
CA MET A 1 -17.73 23.39 11.15
C MET A 1 -17.78 24.07 12.52
N PRO A 2 -17.46 25.36 12.73
CA PRO A 2 -17.50 25.98 14.08
C PRO A 2 -18.87 25.92 14.78
N GLN A 3 -19.96 26.09 14.02
CA GLN A 3 -21.33 25.99 14.54
C GLN A 3 -21.71 24.56 14.99
N PHE A 4 -21.13 23.53 14.35
CA PHE A 4 -21.39 22.12 14.68
C PHE A 4 -20.86 21.77 16.07
N HIS A 5 -19.68 22.27 16.45
CA HIS A 5 -19.11 22.02 17.78
C HIS A 5 -19.79 22.78 18.89
N SER A 6 -20.15 24.04 18.63
CA SER A 6 -20.99 24.81 19.56
C SER A 6 -22.27 24.05 19.87
N MET A 7 -22.94 23.53 18.84
CA MET A 7 -24.15 22.74 18.98
C MET A 7 -23.89 21.40 19.69
N ALA A 8 -22.86 20.64 19.30
CA ALA A 8 -22.53 19.34 19.91
C ALA A 8 -22.11 19.46 21.39
N GLY A 9 -21.46 20.57 21.76
CA GLY A 9 -21.13 20.89 23.14
C GLY A 9 -22.37 21.26 23.96
N GLN A 10 -23.22 22.14 23.42
CA GLN A 10 -24.48 22.55 24.06
C GLN A 10 -25.46 21.39 24.27
N LEU A 11 -25.50 20.46 23.33
CA LEU A 11 -26.39 19.29 23.38
C LEU A 11 -25.77 18.08 24.10
N GLY A 12 -24.56 18.20 24.66
CA GLY A 12 -23.93 17.14 25.46
C GLY A 12 -23.59 15.87 24.68
N TRP A 13 -23.27 15.98 23.39
CA TRP A 13 -23.08 14.81 22.53
C TRP A 13 -21.87 13.96 22.92
N VAL A 14 -22.08 12.66 23.07
CA VAL A 14 -21.03 11.65 23.25
C VAL A 14 -20.27 11.37 21.94
N VAL A 15 -19.07 10.81 22.03
CA VAL A 15 -18.16 10.55 20.90
C VAL A 15 -18.84 9.85 19.72
N LYS A 16 -19.70 8.85 20.00
CA LYS A 16 -20.45 8.12 18.97
C LYS A 16 -21.43 9.01 18.20
N MET A 17 -22.13 9.91 18.89
CA MET A 17 -23.08 10.85 18.27
C MET A 17 -22.35 11.84 17.37
N ARG A 18 -21.22 12.41 17.85
CA ARG A 18 -20.37 13.30 17.06
C ARG A 18 -19.87 12.61 15.79
N ARG A 19 -19.41 11.36 15.88
CA ARG A 19 -18.92 10.58 14.74
C ARG A 19 -20.02 10.34 13.69
N ASN A 20 -21.23 9.97 14.13
CA ASN A 20 -22.34 9.71 13.22
C ASN A 20 -22.78 10.98 12.49
N SER A 21 -22.97 12.09 13.19
CA SER A 21 -23.35 13.36 12.57
C SER A 21 -22.26 13.95 11.67
N LEU A 22 -20.97 13.73 12.00
CA LEU A 22 -19.86 14.05 11.08
C LEU A 22 -19.91 13.23 9.79
N SER A 23 -20.34 11.97 9.86
CA SER A 23 -20.55 11.14 8.67
C SER A 23 -21.68 11.69 7.80
N GLU A 24 -22.83 12.01 8.39
CA GLU A 24 -23.98 12.56 7.67
C GLU A 24 -23.65 13.92 7.00
N MET A 25 -22.94 14.80 7.70
CA MET A 25 -22.50 16.08 7.12
C MET A 25 -21.54 15.88 5.95
N ARG A 26 -20.68 14.86 5.98
CA ARG A 26 -19.77 14.56 4.85
C ARG A 26 -20.56 14.11 3.64
N ASP A 27 -21.59 13.27 3.81
CA ASP A 27 -22.45 12.85 2.70
C ASP A 27 -23.21 14.04 2.08
N VAL A 28 -23.71 14.95 2.91
CA VAL A 28 -24.35 16.19 2.45
C VAL A 28 -23.36 17.07 1.67
N LEU A 29 -22.14 17.22 2.18
CA LEU A 29 -21.09 18.01 1.54
C LEU A 29 -20.72 17.46 0.16
N VAL A 30 -20.62 16.14 0.04
CA VAL A 30 -20.33 15.46 -1.22
C VAL A 30 -21.46 15.68 -2.24
N ARG A 31 -22.72 15.58 -1.82
CA ARG A 31 -23.87 15.90 -2.68
C ARG A 31 -23.87 17.36 -3.12
N GLN A 32 -23.53 18.27 -2.21
CA GLN A 32 -23.43 19.69 -2.50
C GLN A 32 -22.33 19.95 -3.54
N PHE A 33 -21.17 19.28 -3.41
CA PHE A 33 -20.11 19.34 -4.42
C PHE A 33 -20.63 18.92 -5.80
N ASP A 34 -21.29 17.76 -5.90
CA ASP A 34 -21.82 17.26 -7.18
C ASP A 34 -22.89 18.18 -7.78
N MET A 35 -23.74 18.79 -6.94
CA MET A 35 -24.74 19.77 -7.41
C MET A 35 -24.11 21.05 -7.97
N MET A 36 -23.02 21.52 -7.36
CA MET A 36 -22.38 22.78 -7.76
C MET A 36 -21.49 22.59 -8.98
N TYR A 37 -20.68 21.54 -8.98
CA TYR A 37 -19.60 21.36 -9.95
C TYR A 37 -19.85 20.25 -10.96
N GLY A 38 -20.86 19.41 -10.71
CA GLY A 38 -21.11 18.22 -11.49
C GLY A 38 -20.34 17.00 -10.96
N GLY A 39 -20.76 15.82 -11.39
CA GLY A 39 -20.21 14.53 -10.96
C GLY A 39 -19.89 13.58 -12.12
N ASN A 40 -20.14 14.00 -13.36
CA ASN A 40 -19.94 13.16 -14.53
C ASN A 40 -18.50 13.25 -15.04
N VAL A 41 -17.72 12.21 -14.77
CA VAL A 41 -16.33 12.12 -15.22
C VAL A 41 -16.12 12.14 -16.74
N ASN A 42 -17.18 11.91 -17.50
CA ASN A 42 -17.15 11.94 -18.97
C ASN A 42 -17.71 13.26 -19.54
N ASP A 43 -18.16 14.19 -18.70
CA ASP A 43 -18.66 15.50 -19.13
C ASP A 43 -17.58 16.57 -18.99
N LEU A 44 -17.13 17.11 -20.12
CA LEU A 44 -16.15 18.20 -20.16
C LEU A 44 -16.66 19.48 -19.46
N ARG A 45 -17.97 19.73 -19.42
CA ARG A 45 -18.55 20.92 -18.79
C ARG A 45 -18.34 20.90 -17.28
N ASP A 46 -18.53 19.74 -16.65
CA ASP A 46 -18.29 19.53 -15.22
C ASP A 46 -16.80 19.79 -14.89
N TRP A 47 -15.89 19.25 -15.71
CA TRP A 47 -14.45 19.47 -15.54
C TRP A 47 -14.01 20.92 -15.73
N LYS A 48 -14.57 21.62 -16.72
CA LYS A 48 -14.29 23.04 -16.97
C LYS A 48 -14.74 23.92 -15.82
N ARG A 49 -15.94 23.67 -15.28
CA ARG A 49 -16.49 24.40 -14.13
C ARG A 49 -15.58 24.27 -12.90
N LEU A 50 -15.05 23.08 -12.63
CA LEU A 50 -14.05 22.92 -11.56
C LEU A 50 -12.77 23.70 -11.86
N CYS A 51 -12.22 23.56 -13.06
CA CYS A 51 -10.98 24.23 -13.45
C CYS A 51 -11.11 25.77 -13.34
N GLU A 52 -12.24 26.35 -13.71
CA GLU A 52 -12.51 27.80 -13.55
C GLU A 52 -12.36 28.26 -12.09
N VAL A 53 -12.84 27.44 -11.15
CA VAL A 53 -12.78 27.73 -9.71
C VAL A 53 -11.38 27.55 -9.15
N VAL A 54 -10.66 26.49 -9.56
CA VAL A 54 -9.42 26.07 -8.88
C VAL A 54 -8.12 26.45 -9.59
N SER A 55 -8.13 26.88 -10.84
CA SER A 55 -6.88 26.90 -11.62
C SER A 55 -6.04 28.16 -11.49
N ARG A 56 -6.55 29.29 -10.98
CA ARG A 56 -5.87 30.62 -11.01
C ARG A 56 -5.27 31.00 -12.40
N ARG A 57 -5.61 30.29 -13.48
CA ARG A 57 -5.06 30.43 -14.85
C ARG A 57 -6.00 31.23 -15.73
N GLU A 58 -5.45 31.99 -16.67
CA GLU A 58 -6.24 32.75 -17.67
C GLU A 58 -7.00 31.86 -18.66
N LYS A 59 -6.58 30.61 -18.88
CA LYS A 59 -7.23 29.70 -19.84
C LYS A 59 -7.53 28.34 -19.23
N VAL A 60 -8.82 28.01 -19.25
CA VAL A 60 -9.37 26.71 -18.88
C VAL A 60 -9.08 25.70 -20.00
N PRO A 61 -8.61 24.48 -19.69
CA PRO A 61 -8.38 23.46 -20.72
C PRO A 61 -9.66 23.07 -21.47
N ASN A 62 -9.49 22.59 -22.71
CA ASN A 62 -10.60 22.23 -23.60
C ASN A 62 -10.79 20.72 -23.78
N ASP A 63 -10.06 19.90 -23.02
CA ASP A 63 -10.20 18.45 -23.01
C ASP A 63 -10.20 17.90 -21.57
N ILE A 64 -10.78 16.71 -21.39
CA ILE A 64 -11.02 16.12 -20.07
C ILE A 64 -9.71 15.74 -19.37
N ASP A 65 -8.74 15.21 -20.09
CA ASP A 65 -7.52 14.70 -19.48
C ASP A 65 -6.62 15.83 -19.01
N ALA A 66 -6.52 16.94 -19.77
CA ALA A 66 -5.87 18.16 -19.33
C ALA A 66 -6.55 18.77 -18.10
N CYS A 67 -7.89 18.74 -18.02
CA CYS A 67 -8.61 19.19 -16.83
C CYS A 67 -8.26 18.33 -15.60
N LYS A 68 -8.19 17.00 -15.77
CA LYS A 68 -7.78 16.09 -14.69
C LYS A 68 -6.36 16.36 -14.21
N GLU A 69 -5.42 16.60 -15.13
CA GLU A 69 -4.03 16.93 -14.78
C GLU A 69 -3.93 18.25 -14.01
N VAL A 70 -4.71 19.26 -14.39
CA VAL A 70 -4.80 20.52 -13.63
C VAL A 70 -5.32 20.24 -12.21
N ILE A 71 -6.43 19.52 -12.07
CA ILE A 71 -7.05 19.24 -10.76
C ILE A 71 -6.14 18.39 -9.85
N LYS A 72 -5.41 17.41 -10.41
CA LYS A 72 -4.41 16.63 -9.66
C LYS A 72 -3.31 17.50 -9.07
N GLY A 73 -2.97 18.62 -9.72
CA GLY A 73 -2.00 19.59 -9.24
C GLY A 73 -2.54 20.60 -8.20
N VAL A 74 -3.84 20.63 -7.96
CA VAL A 74 -4.45 21.57 -7.00
C VAL A 74 -4.41 20.99 -5.59
N HIS A 75 -4.03 21.81 -4.61
CA HIS A 75 -4.11 21.50 -3.19
C HIS A 75 -5.09 22.46 -2.51
N VAL A 76 -6.29 21.99 -2.20
CA VAL A 76 -7.38 22.78 -1.61
C VAL A 76 -8.11 21.96 -0.56
N ASN A 77 -8.59 22.60 0.51
CA ASN A 77 -9.43 21.93 1.49
C ASN A 77 -10.84 21.73 0.92
N ILE A 78 -11.37 20.51 1.00
CA ILE A 78 -12.65 20.15 0.38
C ILE A 78 -13.82 20.94 1.00
N TYR A 79 -13.80 21.18 2.31
CA TYR A 79 -14.83 22.00 2.96
C TYR A 79 -14.79 23.43 2.44
N ASP A 80 -13.59 24.01 2.31
CA ASP A 80 -13.46 25.37 1.77
C ASP A 80 -13.87 25.43 0.30
N LEU A 81 -13.55 24.42 -0.52
CA LEU A 81 -13.99 24.36 -1.91
C LEU A 81 -15.52 24.35 -2.05
N VAL A 82 -16.22 23.60 -1.19
CA VAL A 82 -17.68 23.54 -1.20
C VAL A 82 -18.29 24.81 -0.62
N ASP A 83 -17.73 25.34 0.46
CA ASP A 83 -18.28 26.52 1.14
C ASP A 83 -17.98 27.83 0.38
N HIS A 84 -16.92 27.89 -0.42
CA HIS A 84 -16.44 29.16 -1.00
C HIS A 84 -17.50 29.98 -1.76
N PRO A 85 -18.44 29.40 -2.56
CA PRO A 85 -19.40 30.21 -3.31
C PRO A 85 -20.40 30.93 -2.39
N ALA A 86 -20.64 30.38 -1.20
CA ALA A 86 -21.50 30.98 -0.18
C ALA A 86 -20.73 31.99 0.69
N THR A 87 -19.40 31.96 0.66
CA THR A 87 -18.54 32.89 1.39
C THR A 87 -18.10 34.06 0.49
N LYS A 88 -17.95 35.26 1.06
CA LYS A 88 -17.31 36.38 0.36
C LYS A 88 -15.78 36.31 0.37
N VAL A 89 -15.22 35.17 0.77
CA VAL A 89 -13.78 34.97 0.97
C VAL A 89 -13.21 34.22 -0.23
N PRO A 90 -12.09 34.67 -0.81
CA PRO A 90 -11.43 33.94 -1.89
C PRO A 90 -11.04 32.52 -1.48
N LEU A 91 -11.25 31.56 -2.39
CA LEU A 91 -10.86 30.17 -2.16
C LEU A 91 -9.35 30.05 -1.93
N ARG A 92 -8.98 29.44 -0.80
CA ARG A 92 -7.57 29.20 -0.44
C ARG A 92 -7.04 27.98 -1.18
N ILE A 93 -6.15 28.22 -2.13
CA ILE A 93 -5.39 27.18 -2.84
C ILE A 93 -3.95 27.23 -2.34
N HIS A 94 -3.46 26.08 -1.91
CA HIS A 94 -2.14 25.89 -1.35
C HIS A 94 -1.16 25.48 -2.45
N ASP A 95 0.06 25.99 -2.35
CA ASP A 95 1.10 25.69 -3.34
C ASP A 95 1.65 24.26 -3.21
N THR A 96 1.39 23.61 -2.06
CA THR A 96 1.88 22.26 -1.77
C THR A 96 0.88 21.46 -0.94
N GLU A 97 0.96 20.13 -1.03
CA GLU A 97 0.19 19.22 -0.18
C GLU A 97 0.51 19.41 1.31
N ALA A 98 1.76 19.74 1.65
CA ALA A 98 2.18 19.99 3.03
C ALA A 98 1.50 21.25 3.61
N ALA A 99 1.45 22.34 2.84
CA ALA A 99 0.75 23.54 3.24
C ALA A 99 -0.77 23.31 3.38
N LEU A 100 -1.36 22.45 2.54
CA LEU A 100 -2.75 22.03 2.69
C LEU A 100 -2.95 21.18 3.96
N SER A 101 -2.04 20.26 4.24
CA SER A 101 -2.05 19.39 5.42
C SER A 101 -1.96 20.21 6.70
N GLU A 102 -0.95 21.06 6.84
CA GLU A 102 -0.77 21.96 7.98
C GLU A 102 -2.02 22.82 8.21
N TYR A 103 -2.52 23.45 7.13
CA TYR A 103 -3.75 24.23 7.22
C TYR A 103 -4.94 23.39 7.70
N THR A 104 -5.13 22.20 7.11
CA THR A 104 -6.29 21.35 7.42
C THR A 104 -6.21 20.78 8.84
N LEU A 105 -5.01 20.43 9.32
CA LEU A 105 -4.78 19.92 10.68
C LEU A 105 -4.91 21.02 11.73
N ASN A 106 -4.53 22.26 11.40
CA ASN A 106 -4.69 23.43 12.27
C ASN A 106 -6.12 24.00 12.25
N THR A 107 -6.96 23.55 11.32
CA THR A 107 -8.39 23.86 11.33
C THR A 107 -9.16 22.68 11.89
N ASP A 108 -9.56 22.77 13.17
CA ASP A 108 -10.34 21.73 13.83
C ASP A 108 -11.52 21.27 12.96
N ASP A 109 -11.53 19.96 12.68
CA ASP A 109 -12.62 19.21 12.03
C ASP A 109 -12.93 19.55 10.56
N LYS A 110 -12.00 20.18 9.83
CA LYS A 110 -12.06 20.28 8.35
C LYS A 110 -11.31 19.16 7.62
N ASN A 111 -11.06 18.04 8.30
CA ASN A 111 -10.41 16.88 7.70
C ASN A 111 -11.44 15.98 7.02
N PHE A 112 -11.37 15.92 5.67
CA PHE A 112 -12.22 15.07 4.85
C PHE A 112 -11.57 13.69 4.63
N PRO A 113 -12.13 12.58 5.16
CA PRO A 113 -11.50 11.26 5.06
C PRO A 113 -11.52 10.72 3.63
N ARG A 114 -10.41 10.08 3.22
CA ARG A 114 -10.27 9.51 1.86
C ARG A 114 -11.28 8.41 1.53
N GLY A 115 -11.70 7.63 2.54
CA GLY A 115 -12.69 6.55 2.38
C GLY A 115 -14.12 7.04 2.14
N THR A 116 -14.44 8.30 2.48
CA THR A 116 -15.82 8.81 2.43
C THR A 116 -16.28 9.19 1.01
N ALA A 117 -15.37 9.28 0.03
CA ALA A 117 -15.71 9.64 -1.35
C ALA A 117 -15.91 8.42 -2.28
N GLU A 118 -16.19 7.22 -1.73
CA GLU A 118 -16.50 6.02 -2.52
C GLU A 118 -17.76 6.24 -3.38
N GLY A 119 -17.56 6.54 -4.67
CA GLY A 119 -18.62 6.84 -5.63
C GLY A 119 -18.45 8.18 -6.35
N HIS A 120 -17.73 9.14 -5.76
CA HIS A 120 -17.62 10.52 -6.24
C HIS A 120 -16.28 10.75 -6.94
N LYS A 121 -16.23 10.29 -8.20
CA LYS A 121 -14.98 10.15 -8.97
C LYS A 121 -14.26 11.48 -9.25
N MET A 122 -14.98 12.60 -9.36
CA MET A 122 -14.37 13.92 -9.56
C MET A 122 -13.79 14.48 -8.26
N LEU A 123 -14.57 14.49 -7.17
CA LEU A 123 -14.12 14.93 -5.84
C LEU A 123 -12.89 14.16 -5.35
N ARG A 124 -12.80 12.86 -5.68
CA ARG A 124 -11.64 12.00 -5.35
C ARG A 124 -10.31 12.55 -5.84
N LEU A 125 -10.27 13.34 -6.91
CA LEU A 125 -9.01 13.92 -7.42
C LEU A 125 -8.46 15.05 -6.53
N PHE A 126 -9.27 15.62 -5.64
CA PHE A 126 -8.82 16.60 -4.63
C PHE A 126 -8.36 15.95 -3.32
N LEU A 127 -8.61 14.64 -3.13
CA LEU A 127 -8.19 13.96 -1.92
C LEU A 127 -6.66 13.92 -1.82
N ARG A 128 -6.16 14.41 -0.69
CA ARG A 128 -4.74 14.41 -0.32
C ARG A 128 -4.57 13.69 1.00
N ASN A 129 -3.35 13.25 1.29
CA ASN A 129 -3.06 12.63 2.57
C ASN A 129 -2.79 13.72 3.62
N ILE A 130 -3.86 14.18 4.25
CA ILE A 130 -3.81 15.32 5.18
C ILE A 130 -2.99 15.02 6.43
N THR A 131 -3.00 13.79 6.93
CA THR A 131 -2.22 13.45 8.12
C THR A 131 -0.75 13.17 7.80
N HIS A 132 -0.42 12.88 6.53
CA HIS A 132 0.95 12.56 6.08
C HIS A 132 1.19 13.02 4.62
N PRO A 133 1.48 14.32 4.38
CA PRO A 133 1.59 14.91 3.03
C PRO A 133 2.86 14.50 2.28
N SER A 134 2.79 14.41 0.94
CA SER A 134 3.84 13.81 0.09
C SER A 134 5.23 14.48 0.15
N ARG A 135 5.36 15.74 0.63
CA ARG A 135 6.66 16.42 0.73
C ARG A 135 7.45 16.09 2.02
N GLU A 136 6.78 15.59 3.05
CA GLU A 136 7.45 14.99 4.22
C GLU A 136 7.95 13.57 3.90
N ARG A 137 7.33 12.91 2.92
CA ARG A 137 7.78 11.63 2.35
C ARG A 137 9.13 11.71 1.61
N GLU A 138 9.52 12.89 1.13
CA GLU A 138 10.78 13.08 0.39
C GLU A 138 11.92 13.64 1.26
N LYS A 139 11.62 14.21 2.43
CA LYS A 139 12.63 14.83 3.31
C LYS A 139 12.84 14.13 4.66
N THR A 140 11.98 13.18 5.02
CA THR A 140 12.11 12.38 6.25
C THR A 140 11.78 10.92 5.96
N ALA A 141 12.72 10.05 6.32
CA ALA A 141 12.72 8.58 6.23
C ALA A 141 11.35 7.85 6.35
N ALA A 142 11.21 6.84 5.47
CA ALA A 142 10.39 5.62 5.52
C ALA A 142 8.86 5.74 5.67
N THR A 143 8.15 5.57 4.54
CA THR A 143 6.80 4.98 4.59
C THR A 143 6.94 3.62 5.26
N LEU A 144 6.11 3.31 6.26
CA LEU A 144 6.05 1.95 6.81
C LEU A 144 5.88 0.98 5.63
N THR A 145 6.79 0.03 5.47
CA THR A 145 6.61 -1.04 4.48
C THR A 145 5.29 -1.76 4.78
N PRO A 146 4.69 -2.45 3.81
CA PRO A 146 3.44 -3.17 4.06
C PRO A 146 3.49 -4.11 5.28
N ILE A 147 4.65 -4.76 5.52
CA ILE A 147 4.86 -5.59 6.70
C ILE A 147 4.94 -4.75 7.98
N GLN A 148 5.65 -3.61 7.97
CA GLN A 148 5.67 -2.68 9.10
C GLN A 148 4.25 -2.15 9.42
N ALA A 149 3.45 -1.87 8.39
CA ALA A 149 2.07 -1.43 8.53
C ALA A 149 1.15 -2.53 9.10
N PHE A 150 1.43 -3.80 8.79
CA PHE A 150 0.75 -4.93 9.43
C PHE A 150 1.05 -4.98 10.92
N PHE A 151 2.33 -4.97 11.32
CA PHE A 151 2.69 -5.04 12.75
C PHE A 151 2.26 -3.81 13.54
N ALA A 152 2.17 -2.63 12.90
CA ALA A 152 1.66 -1.41 13.53
C ALA A 152 0.17 -1.50 13.96
N GLN A 153 -0.59 -2.48 13.49
CA GLN A 153 -1.96 -2.74 13.95
C GLN A 153 -2.00 -3.39 15.35
N TYR A 154 -0.85 -3.85 15.85
CA TYR A 154 -0.70 -4.55 17.12
C TYR A 154 0.33 -3.83 18.02
N PRO A 155 0.02 -2.64 18.53
CA PRO A 155 0.98 -1.80 19.26
C PRO A 155 1.53 -2.43 20.55
N GLU A 156 0.86 -3.46 21.08
CA GLU A 156 1.31 -4.24 22.24
C GLU A 156 2.44 -5.23 21.90
N PHE A 157 2.71 -5.49 20.61
CA PHE A 157 3.81 -6.33 20.15
C PHE A 157 5.03 -5.47 19.78
N SER A 158 6.19 -5.77 20.37
CA SER A 158 7.44 -5.05 20.10
C SER A 158 8.09 -5.55 18.81
N TYR A 159 7.62 -5.06 17.68
CA TYR A 159 8.17 -5.40 16.36
C TYR A 159 9.55 -4.77 16.11
N ASP A 160 10.50 -5.60 15.66
CA ASP A 160 11.83 -5.22 15.19
C ASP A 160 11.90 -5.26 13.67
N SER A 161 12.00 -4.09 13.04
CA SER A 161 12.03 -3.99 11.58
C SER A 161 13.26 -4.60 10.90
N SER A 162 14.29 -4.98 11.65
CA SER A 162 15.49 -5.64 11.13
C SER A 162 15.43 -7.17 11.20
N GLY A 163 14.42 -7.72 11.88
CA GLY A 163 14.24 -9.16 12.07
C GLY A 163 13.43 -9.86 10.98
N GLU A 164 13.42 -11.20 11.01
CA GLU A 164 12.64 -12.03 10.09
C GLU A 164 11.13 -11.92 10.34
N THR A 165 10.36 -11.62 9.29
CA THR A 165 8.93 -11.32 9.38
C THR A 165 8.14 -12.47 10.02
N MET A 166 8.30 -13.69 9.48
CA MET A 166 7.49 -14.83 9.93
C MET A 166 7.84 -15.30 11.34
N LYS A 167 9.09 -15.12 11.77
CA LYS A 167 9.50 -15.42 13.15
C LYS A 167 8.74 -14.51 14.12
N GLN A 168 8.78 -13.20 13.87
CA GLN A 168 8.08 -12.20 14.68
C GLN A 168 6.57 -12.36 14.64
N PHE A 169 6.00 -12.73 13.49
CA PHE A 169 4.58 -13.07 13.39
C PHE A 169 4.20 -14.21 14.35
N TRP A 170 4.96 -15.31 14.37
CA TRP A 170 4.67 -16.41 15.28
C TRP A 170 4.91 -16.05 16.76
N ASP A 171 5.88 -15.19 17.04
CA ASP A 171 6.11 -14.66 18.38
C ASP A 171 4.92 -13.82 18.87
N MET A 172 4.37 -12.97 18.00
CA MET A 172 3.14 -12.20 18.25
C MET A 172 1.93 -13.10 18.51
N ILE A 173 1.70 -14.13 17.68
CA ILE A 173 0.61 -15.11 17.87
C ILE A 173 0.72 -15.81 19.23
N ARG A 174 1.94 -16.12 19.68
CA ARG A 174 2.15 -16.70 21.03
C ARG A 174 1.88 -15.67 22.13
N GLN A 175 2.36 -14.44 21.98
CA GLN A 175 2.16 -13.37 22.98
C GLN A 175 0.68 -13.08 23.23
N PHE A 176 -0.14 -13.02 22.17
CA PHE A 176 -1.58 -12.77 22.29
C PHE A 176 -2.42 -14.02 22.60
N GLY A 177 -1.79 -15.19 22.70
CA GLY A 177 -2.47 -16.44 23.02
C GLY A 177 -3.32 -17.02 21.89
N TRP A 178 -3.12 -16.60 20.64
CA TRP A 178 -3.95 -17.00 19.49
C TRP A 178 -3.55 -18.36 18.88
N VAL A 179 -2.66 -19.12 19.51
CA VAL A 179 -2.19 -20.42 18.98
C VAL A 179 -3.35 -21.41 18.76
N ARG A 180 -4.34 -21.40 19.67
CA ARG A 180 -5.55 -22.25 19.62
C ARG A 180 -6.80 -21.50 19.13
N ASP A 181 -6.67 -20.21 18.85
CA ASP A 181 -7.74 -19.37 18.32
C ASP A 181 -7.62 -19.36 16.79
N GLU A 182 -8.27 -20.34 16.15
CA GLU A 182 -8.14 -20.55 14.71
C GLU A 182 -8.64 -19.35 13.89
N ASP A 183 -9.70 -18.69 14.35
CA ASP A 183 -10.30 -17.55 13.64
C ASP A 183 -9.35 -16.35 13.64
N ARG A 184 -8.84 -15.94 14.81
CA ARG A 184 -7.89 -14.82 14.90
C ARG A 184 -6.55 -15.14 14.24
N LYS A 185 -6.08 -16.38 14.36
CA LYS A 185 -4.84 -16.82 13.71
C LYS A 185 -4.97 -16.79 12.19
N GLU A 186 -6.09 -17.24 11.62
CA GLU A 186 -6.31 -17.22 10.17
C GLU A 186 -6.49 -15.78 9.65
N GLU A 187 -7.20 -14.92 10.38
CA GLU A 187 -7.31 -13.49 10.05
C GLU A 187 -5.93 -12.81 10.02
N ALA A 188 -5.12 -13.00 11.07
CA ALA A 188 -3.77 -12.47 11.14
C ALA A 188 -2.85 -13.06 10.05
N LEU A 189 -2.97 -14.36 9.77
CA LEU A 189 -2.25 -15.04 8.67
C LEU A 189 -2.63 -14.46 7.31
N SER A 190 -3.91 -14.16 7.07
CA SER A 190 -4.34 -13.51 5.84
C SER A 190 -3.70 -12.12 5.73
N GLY A 191 -3.78 -11.31 6.79
CA GLY A 191 -3.24 -9.95 6.80
C GLY A 191 -1.73 -9.91 6.53
N ILE A 192 -0.95 -10.78 7.17
CA ILE A 192 0.51 -10.79 6.95
C ILE A 192 0.87 -11.30 5.54
N ARG A 193 0.10 -12.25 4.98
CA ARG A 193 0.33 -12.74 3.62
C ARG A 193 0.04 -11.65 2.59
N ASP A 194 -1.01 -10.86 2.77
CA ASP A 194 -1.30 -9.71 1.92
C ASP A 194 -0.19 -8.65 2.01
N ALA A 195 0.31 -8.38 3.22
CA ALA A 195 1.46 -7.49 3.43
C ALA A 195 2.74 -8.00 2.72
N ILE A 196 3.03 -9.31 2.81
CA ILE A 196 4.17 -9.92 2.10
C ILE A 196 4.03 -9.75 0.58
N ALA A 197 2.85 -10.00 0.01
CA ALA A 197 2.62 -9.81 -1.43
C ALA A 197 2.78 -8.36 -1.86
N GLN A 198 2.27 -7.41 -1.07
CA GLN A 198 2.41 -5.99 -1.36
C GLN A 198 3.89 -5.57 -1.27
N GLN A 199 4.60 -5.97 -0.22
CA GLN A 199 6.02 -5.64 -0.05
C GLN A 199 6.88 -6.25 -1.15
N PHE A 200 6.59 -7.50 -1.56
CA PHE A 200 7.25 -8.10 -2.72
C PHE A 200 7.03 -7.26 -3.99
N THR A 201 5.80 -6.80 -4.20
CA THR A 201 5.44 -5.96 -5.35
C THR A 201 6.15 -4.61 -5.31
N ASP A 202 6.31 -4.03 -4.12
CA ASP A 202 7.01 -2.75 -3.92
C ASP A 202 8.52 -2.88 -4.18
N ILE A 203 9.13 -4.00 -3.78
CA ILE A 203 10.58 -4.25 -3.95
C ILE A 203 10.90 -4.62 -5.40
N TYR A 204 10.18 -5.60 -5.96
CA TYR A 204 10.57 -6.22 -7.24
C TYR A 204 9.73 -5.73 -8.43
N GLY A 205 8.50 -5.31 -8.19
CA GLY A 205 7.55 -4.88 -9.21
C GLY A 205 6.42 -5.89 -9.45
N GLY A 206 5.23 -5.38 -9.79
CA GLY A 206 4.03 -6.19 -10.03
C GLY A 206 3.77 -6.54 -11.50
N ASN A 207 4.48 -5.92 -12.45
CA ASN A 207 4.21 -6.10 -13.87
C ASN A 207 5.09 -7.21 -14.47
N ALA A 208 4.50 -8.34 -14.82
CA ALA A 208 5.22 -9.44 -15.47
C ALA A 208 5.76 -9.08 -16.88
N GLY A 209 5.31 -7.99 -17.49
CA GLY A 209 5.83 -7.43 -18.74
C GLY A 209 6.99 -6.45 -18.57
N ASP A 210 7.40 -6.14 -17.34
CA ASP A 210 8.54 -5.27 -17.05
C ASP A 210 9.83 -6.10 -16.95
N LEU A 211 10.74 -5.97 -17.93
CA LEU A 211 12.04 -6.64 -17.91
C LEU A 211 12.86 -6.24 -16.67
N GLY A 212 12.81 -4.97 -16.26
CA GLY A 212 13.55 -4.49 -15.10
C GLY A 212 13.11 -5.16 -13.80
N ALA A 213 11.82 -5.50 -13.68
CA ALA A 213 11.31 -6.27 -12.54
C ALA A 213 11.93 -7.66 -12.45
N TRP A 214 12.06 -8.35 -13.59
CA TRP A 214 12.69 -9.66 -13.64
C TRP A 214 14.19 -9.59 -13.36
N GLN A 215 14.87 -8.57 -13.89
CA GLN A 215 16.30 -8.37 -13.69
C GLN A 215 16.62 -8.07 -12.22
N ARG A 216 15.84 -7.20 -11.55
CA ARG A 216 15.96 -6.97 -10.10
C ARG A 216 15.85 -8.25 -9.29
N LEU A 217 14.90 -9.12 -9.63
CA LEU A 217 14.76 -10.41 -8.95
C LEU A 217 15.96 -11.32 -9.24
N TRP A 218 16.40 -11.37 -10.51
CA TRP A 218 17.56 -12.16 -10.93
C TRP A 218 18.87 -11.73 -10.26
N GLU A 219 19.09 -10.44 -10.02
CA GLU A 219 20.26 -9.95 -9.26
C GLU A 219 20.37 -10.61 -7.89
N ILE A 220 19.22 -10.89 -7.25
CA ILE A 220 19.19 -11.48 -5.91
C ILE A 220 19.35 -13.00 -5.96
N VAL A 221 18.66 -13.68 -6.88
CA VAL A 221 18.50 -15.16 -6.83
C VAL A 221 19.12 -15.92 -8.01
N GLY A 222 19.57 -15.21 -9.04
CA GLY A 222 20.11 -15.80 -10.25
C GLY A 222 21.57 -16.25 -10.12
N GLU A 223 21.94 -17.21 -10.96
CA GLU A 223 23.32 -17.61 -11.21
C GLU A 223 23.63 -17.48 -12.70
N GLY A 224 24.73 -16.81 -13.06
CA GLY A 224 25.16 -16.59 -14.44
C GLY A 224 24.77 -15.23 -15.01
N ASP A 225 24.83 -15.12 -16.34
CA ASP A 225 24.63 -13.85 -17.05
C ASP A 225 23.20 -13.32 -16.91
N MET A 226 23.08 -11.99 -16.79
CA MET A 226 21.80 -11.30 -16.70
C MET A 226 20.99 -11.54 -17.98
N PRO A 227 19.77 -12.12 -17.89
CA PRO A 227 18.96 -12.31 -19.08
C PRO A 227 18.50 -10.95 -19.63
N THR A 228 18.61 -10.79 -20.95
CA THR A 228 18.35 -9.51 -21.65
C THR A 228 16.95 -9.42 -22.24
N ASP A 229 16.13 -10.45 -22.12
CA ASP A 229 14.74 -10.46 -22.58
C ASP A 229 13.79 -11.12 -21.58
N ILE A 230 12.52 -10.73 -21.64
CA ILE A 230 11.48 -11.13 -20.69
C ILE A 230 11.23 -12.64 -20.70
N ARG A 231 11.31 -13.29 -21.87
CA ARG A 231 11.01 -14.71 -21.99
C ARG A 231 12.09 -15.53 -21.29
N THR A 232 13.36 -15.19 -21.50
CA THR A 232 14.49 -15.84 -20.85
C THR A 232 14.50 -15.56 -19.34
N CYS A 233 14.28 -14.30 -18.94
CA CYS A 233 14.10 -13.91 -17.53
C CYS A 233 13.02 -14.74 -16.82
N ARG A 234 11.83 -14.86 -17.42
CA ARG A 234 10.72 -15.65 -16.88
C ARG A 234 11.07 -17.14 -16.72
N ALA A 235 11.74 -17.72 -17.70
CA ALA A 235 12.17 -19.11 -17.65
C ALA A 235 13.20 -19.35 -16.55
N ALA A 236 14.16 -18.43 -16.43
CA ALA A 236 15.24 -18.49 -15.45
C ALA A 236 14.71 -18.32 -14.00
N VAL A 237 13.87 -17.32 -13.74
CA VAL A 237 13.25 -17.17 -12.40
C VAL A 237 12.34 -18.36 -12.05
N LYS A 238 11.68 -18.98 -13.03
CA LYS A 238 10.86 -20.17 -12.80
C LYS A 238 11.69 -21.41 -12.43
N SER A 239 12.97 -21.48 -12.80
CA SER A 239 13.86 -22.59 -12.39
C SER A 239 14.54 -22.36 -11.04
N VAL A 240 14.41 -21.16 -10.46
CA VAL A 240 14.88 -20.84 -9.11
C VAL A 240 13.87 -21.34 -8.08
N PHE A 241 14.38 -21.96 -7.02
CA PHE A 241 13.59 -22.35 -5.85
C PHE A 241 14.07 -21.55 -4.64
N VAL A 242 13.25 -20.61 -4.19
CA VAL A 242 13.57 -19.67 -3.11
C VAL A 242 12.30 -19.41 -2.31
N ASN A 243 12.42 -19.11 -1.02
CA ASN A 243 11.26 -18.78 -0.18
C ASN A 243 10.89 -17.30 -0.34
N ILE A 244 9.61 -17.01 -0.55
CA ILE A 244 9.10 -15.65 -0.76
C ILE A 244 9.29 -14.77 0.49
N CYS A 245 9.19 -15.34 1.70
CA CYS A 245 9.41 -14.60 2.94
C CYS A 245 10.85 -14.09 3.02
N ASP A 246 11.82 -14.92 2.63
CA ASP A 246 13.23 -14.53 2.65
C ASP A 246 13.51 -13.41 1.63
N LEU A 247 12.81 -13.39 0.48
CA LEU A 247 12.94 -12.32 -0.50
C LEU A 247 12.46 -10.96 0.03
N VAL A 248 11.33 -10.93 0.73
CA VAL A 248 10.81 -9.66 1.29
C VAL A 248 11.57 -9.21 2.54
N ASP A 249 12.20 -10.14 3.25
CA ASP A 249 13.04 -9.88 4.43
C ASP A 249 14.46 -9.43 4.03
N TYR A 250 14.95 -9.77 2.84
CA TYR A 250 16.31 -9.47 2.40
C TYR A 250 16.71 -7.99 2.50
N PRO A 251 15.90 -7.00 2.06
CA PRO A 251 16.29 -5.59 2.17
C PRO A 251 16.48 -5.13 3.63
N ALA A 252 15.76 -5.72 4.57
CA ALA A 252 15.86 -5.37 5.99
C ALA A 252 16.97 -6.14 6.71
N THR A 253 17.06 -7.45 6.49
CA THR A 253 18.00 -8.33 7.16
C THR A 253 19.40 -8.30 6.55
N GLN A 254 19.52 -7.90 5.28
CA GLN A 254 20.73 -8.01 4.46
C GLN A 254 21.28 -9.44 4.35
N VAL A 255 20.49 -10.46 4.73
CA VAL A 255 20.85 -11.88 4.63
C VAL A 255 20.32 -12.41 3.29
N ARG A 256 21.23 -12.78 2.39
CA ARG A 256 20.84 -13.23 1.04
C ARG A 256 19.93 -14.47 1.13
N PRO A 257 18.79 -14.49 0.40
CA PRO A 257 17.88 -15.63 0.42
C PRO A 257 18.56 -16.91 -0.07
N PRO A 258 18.36 -18.05 0.62
CA PRO A 258 18.88 -19.34 0.15
C PRO A 258 18.14 -19.77 -1.11
N VAL A 259 18.90 -20.20 -2.12
CA VAL A 259 18.38 -20.83 -3.34
C VAL A 259 18.60 -22.34 -3.23
N PHE A 260 17.52 -23.10 -3.43
CA PHE A 260 17.49 -24.55 -3.27
C PHE A 260 17.61 -25.27 -4.61
N ALA A 261 18.24 -26.45 -4.60
CA ALA A 261 18.41 -27.25 -5.80
C ALA A 261 17.12 -28.00 -6.16
N THR A 262 16.24 -28.24 -5.20
CA THR A 262 14.96 -28.94 -5.43
C THR A 262 13.77 -28.29 -4.73
N VAL A 263 12.57 -28.53 -5.26
CA VAL A 263 11.33 -28.12 -4.59
C VAL A 263 11.17 -28.83 -3.23
N ALA A 264 11.70 -30.05 -3.09
CA ALA A 264 11.66 -30.79 -1.84
C ALA A 264 12.49 -30.12 -0.73
N GLU A 265 13.70 -29.64 -1.07
CA GLU A 265 14.55 -28.87 -0.15
C GLU A 265 13.89 -27.54 0.25
N LEU A 266 13.35 -26.79 -0.72
CA LEU A 266 12.58 -25.57 -0.43
C LEU A 266 11.40 -25.88 0.50
N ALA A 267 10.67 -26.98 0.26
CA ALA A 267 9.52 -27.38 1.06
C ALA A 267 9.89 -27.80 2.49
N GLU A 268 10.98 -28.54 2.66
CA GLU A 268 11.52 -28.89 3.98
C GLU A 268 11.96 -27.64 4.76
N TYR A 269 12.71 -26.75 4.12
CA TYR A 269 13.12 -25.48 4.71
C TYR A 269 11.91 -24.62 5.12
N SER A 270 10.94 -24.47 4.22
CA SER A 270 9.75 -23.64 4.45
C SER A 270 8.91 -24.14 5.63
N ARG A 271 8.77 -25.47 5.76
CA ARG A 271 8.05 -26.10 6.88
C ARG A 271 8.80 -25.97 8.20
N SER A 272 10.11 -26.27 8.19
CA SER A 272 10.95 -26.23 9.39
C SER A 272 11.02 -24.82 10.00
N ASN A 273 11.02 -23.78 9.15
CA ASN A 273 11.07 -22.38 9.57
C ASN A 273 9.68 -21.72 9.67
N ARG A 274 8.61 -22.45 9.39
CA ARG A 274 7.23 -21.92 9.33
C ARG A 274 7.06 -20.70 8.41
N LYS A 275 7.82 -20.66 7.32
CA LYS A 275 7.80 -19.63 6.26
C LYS A 275 6.97 -20.14 5.08
N ILE A 276 5.64 -20.09 5.20
CA ILE A 276 4.72 -20.69 4.20
C ILE A 276 3.86 -19.60 3.56
N TYR A 277 4.12 -19.34 2.28
CA TYR A 277 3.26 -18.53 1.43
C TYR A 277 2.39 -19.44 0.54
N PRO A 278 1.06 -19.50 0.76
CA PRO A 278 0.17 -20.43 0.05
C PRO A 278 0.02 -20.06 -1.42
N LYS A 279 -0.14 -21.08 -2.27
CA LYS A 279 -0.26 -20.92 -3.73
C LYS A 279 -1.55 -20.18 -4.11
N GLU A 280 -2.57 -20.34 -3.27
CA GLU A 280 -3.93 -19.84 -3.44
C GLU A 280 -4.01 -18.31 -3.25
N ASN A 281 -3.05 -17.71 -2.54
CA ASN A 281 -3.02 -16.28 -2.24
C ASN A 281 -2.31 -15.44 -3.31
N ALA A 282 -1.77 -16.05 -4.37
CA ALA A 282 -1.14 -15.31 -5.47
C ALA A 282 -2.14 -14.81 -6.53
N LYS A 283 -3.42 -14.65 -6.17
CA LYS A 283 -4.46 -14.13 -7.07
C LYS A 283 -4.18 -12.69 -7.56
N ALA A 284 -3.22 -11.99 -6.95
CA ALA A 284 -2.76 -10.66 -7.36
C ALA A 284 -1.97 -10.64 -8.69
N GLY A 285 -1.56 -11.78 -9.25
CA GLY A 285 -0.81 -11.82 -10.51
C GLY A 285 0.66 -11.37 -10.37
N GLY A 286 1.28 -10.89 -11.46
CA GLY A 286 2.66 -10.39 -11.45
C GLY A 286 3.77 -11.44 -11.41
N LEU A 287 4.92 -11.07 -10.83
CA LEU A 287 6.13 -11.91 -10.74
C LEU A 287 5.98 -13.03 -9.70
N LEU A 288 5.29 -12.76 -8.59
CA LEU A 288 5.15 -13.65 -7.44
C LEU A 288 4.60 -15.03 -7.83
N LYS A 289 3.64 -15.09 -8.78
CA LYS A 289 3.06 -16.35 -9.25
C LYS A 289 4.07 -17.33 -9.86
N PHE A 290 5.22 -16.85 -10.34
CA PHE A 290 6.27 -17.67 -10.94
C PHE A 290 7.20 -18.29 -9.90
N LEU A 291 7.20 -17.78 -8.66
CA LEU A 291 7.97 -18.29 -7.53
C LEU A 291 7.21 -19.33 -6.69
N LEU A 292 5.88 -19.40 -6.83
CA LEU A 292 5.06 -20.33 -6.04
C LEU A 292 5.39 -21.80 -6.29
N ARG A 293 5.48 -22.59 -5.22
CA ARG A 293 5.71 -24.04 -5.25
C ARG A 293 4.76 -24.74 -4.27
N THR A 294 4.52 -26.04 -4.50
CA THR A 294 3.76 -26.87 -3.57
C THR A 294 4.64 -27.26 -2.38
N ILE A 295 4.28 -26.81 -1.17
CA ILE A 295 5.10 -27.00 0.04
C ILE A 295 4.70 -28.25 0.85
N PHE A 296 3.42 -28.61 0.91
CA PHE A 296 2.97 -29.74 1.74
C PHE A 296 3.12 -31.10 1.05
N HIS A 297 3.01 -31.15 -0.27
CA HIS A 297 3.17 -32.36 -1.09
C HIS A 297 4.05 -32.07 -2.32
N PRO A 298 5.36 -31.83 -2.13
CA PRO A 298 6.25 -31.52 -3.24
C PRO A 298 6.50 -32.74 -4.13
N SER A 299 6.57 -32.54 -5.44
CA SER A 299 7.04 -33.58 -6.37
C SER A 299 8.54 -33.78 -6.17
N GLN A 300 8.99 -35.02 -5.92
CA GLN A 300 10.39 -35.31 -5.60
C GLN A 300 11.37 -35.10 -6.76
N ASN A 301 10.88 -34.96 -8.00
CA ASN A 301 11.73 -34.94 -9.21
C ASN A 301 11.89 -33.55 -9.86
N GLN A 302 11.38 -32.47 -9.26
CA GLN A 302 11.53 -31.14 -9.82
C GLN A 302 12.86 -30.51 -9.38
N ARG A 303 13.90 -30.65 -10.23
CA ARG A 303 15.24 -30.07 -10.05
C ARG A 303 15.28 -28.63 -10.56
N GLY A 304 16.01 -27.79 -9.84
CA GLY A 304 16.27 -26.38 -10.13
C GLY A 304 17.52 -26.23 -10.96
N GLY A 305 17.79 -25.00 -11.41
CA GLY A 305 19.10 -24.65 -11.99
C GLY A 305 20.24 -24.89 -10.98
N PRO A 306 21.50 -24.97 -11.43
CA PRO A 306 22.62 -25.24 -10.55
C PRO A 306 22.63 -24.22 -9.42
N GLY A 307 22.61 -24.71 -8.18
CA GLY A 307 22.63 -23.91 -6.96
C GLY A 307 23.81 -24.35 -6.11
N ARG A 308 24.61 -23.40 -5.63
CA ARG A 308 25.69 -23.66 -4.69
C ARG A 308 25.17 -24.23 -3.37
N SER A 309 25.34 -25.54 -3.17
CA SER A 309 25.30 -26.15 -1.84
C SER A 309 26.58 -25.76 -1.07
N GLY A 310 26.39 -25.19 0.12
CA GLY A 310 27.47 -24.84 1.03
C GLY A 310 28.32 -26.06 1.35
N ARG A 311 29.63 -25.95 1.06
CA ARG A 311 30.64 -26.85 1.62
C ARG A 311 30.61 -26.70 3.13
N ARG A 312 30.28 -27.78 3.83
CA ARG A 312 30.72 -27.97 5.22
C ARG A 312 32.21 -28.26 5.15
N ASP A 313 33.02 -27.32 5.59
CA ASP A 313 34.41 -27.60 5.95
C ASP A 313 34.38 -28.53 7.16
N ARG A 314 34.76 -29.78 6.92
CA ARG A 314 35.28 -30.66 7.98
C ARG A 314 36.78 -30.37 8.05
N GLU A 315 37.17 -29.57 9.04
CA GLU A 315 38.54 -29.62 9.54
C GLU A 315 38.72 -30.96 10.27
N SER A 316 39.59 -31.78 9.71
CA SER A 316 40.22 -32.89 10.40
C SER A 316 41.58 -32.39 10.87
N ASN A 317 41.77 -32.27 12.19
CA ASN A 317 43.03 -32.60 12.84
C ASN A 317 42.74 -33.11 14.25
#